data_AF-A0A0M8SGL2-F1
#
_entry.id   AF-A0A0M8SGL2-F1
#
_cell.length_a   1.000
_cell.length_b   1.000
_cell.length_c   1.000
_cell.angle_alpha   90.00
_cell.angle_beta   90.00
_cell.angle_gamma   90.00
#
_symmetry.space_group_name_H-M   'P 1'
#
loop_
_entity.id
_entity.type
_entity.pdbx_description
1 polymer ?
#
loop_
_entity_poly.entity_id
_entity_poly.type
_entity_poly.pdbx_seq_one_letter_code
_entity_poly.pdbx_strand_id
1 'polypeptide(L)'
;MDFDEYNTAYLLYAPAKNPQGWNLDLSAFGQALDDAFPEVRYQPEEGHTARLSFWAMTADGEEFDGFADNESRATITLSSTTVDEAATFILWLRDSYLPAPDLIRFTSELAYEREIDTDWRIPATGDHARIVDEIKHHIQVVVG
;
A
#
# COMPACT_ATOMS: atom_id res chain seq x y z
N MET A 1 10.06 -1.23 21.45
CA MET A 1 10.33 -0.72 20.09
C MET A 1 9.35 0.39 19.87
N ASP A 2 9.82 1.56 19.46
CA ASP A 2 8.91 2.60 19.01
C ASP A 2 8.51 2.29 17.58
N PHE A 3 7.23 1.96 17.35
CA PHE A 3 6.74 1.65 16.02
C PHE A 3 6.37 2.91 15.23
N ASP A 4 6.27 4.06 15.90
CA ASP A 4 5.94 5.33 15.24
C ASP A 4 7.09 5.80 14.33
N GLU A 5 8.33 5.50 14.73
CA GLU A 5 9.53 5.77 13.93
C GLU A 5 9.94 4.60 13.02
N TYR A 6 9.15 3.51 12.97
CA TYR A 6 9.50 2.33 12.19
C TYR A 6 9.28 2.57 10.70
N ASN A 7 10.37 2.64 9.95
CA ASN A 7 10.40 2.85 8.52
C ASN A 7 10.80 1.55 7.79
N THR A 8 9.98 1.11 6.84
CA THR A 8 10.22 -0.12 6.06
C THR A 8 9.40 -0.06 4.76
N ALA A 9 9.55 -1.06 3.89
CA ALA A 9 8.62 -1.25 2.78
C ALA A 9 7.36 -2.01 3.22
N TYR A 10 6.21 -1.59 2.69
CA TYR A 10 4.93 -2.29 2.83
C TYR A 10 4.44 -2.73 1.46
N LEU A 11 4.01 -3.99 1.36
CA LEU A 11 3.45 -4.55 0.14
C LEU A 11 1.96 -4.76 0.36
N LEU A 12 1.15 -4.05 -0.41
CA LEU A 12 -0.31 -4.15 -0.44
C LEU A 12 -0.69 -4.97 -1.66
N TYR A 13 -1.61 -5.92 -1.52
CA TYR A 13 -1.97 -6.78 -2.65
C TYR A 13 -3.41 -7.31 -2.56
N ALA A 14 -4.00 -7.63 -3.72
CA ALA A 14 -5.31 -8.26 -3.80
C ALA A 14 -5.30 -9.66 -3.16
N PRO A 15 -6.42 -10.26 -2.71
CA PRO A 15 -6.38 -11.57 -2.05
C PRO A 15 -5.92 -12.68 -3.01
N ALA A 16 -5.16 -13.69 -2.55
CA ALA A 16 -4.62 -14.73 -3.43
C ALA A 16 -5.69 -15.52 -4.20
N LYS A 17 -6.88 -15.70 -3.59
CA LYS A 17 -8.06 -16.32 -4.21
C LYS A 17 -8.70 -15.46 -5.32
N ASN A 18 -8.36 -14.18 -5.40
CA ASN A 18 -8.84 -13.23 -6.40
C ASN A 18 -7.73 -12.21 -6.72
N PRO A 19 -6.66 -12.63 -7.42
CA PRO A 19 -5.44 -11.85 -7.58
C PRO A 19 -5.63 -10.58 -8.43
N GLN A 20 -6.71 -10.53 -9.21
CA GLN A 20 -7.11 -9.37 -10.02
C GLN A 20 -8.31 -8.62 -9.42
N GLY A 21 -8.66 -8.90 -8.16
CA GLY A 21 -9.87 -8.38 -7.51
C GLY A 21 -9.92 -6.86 -7.36
N TRP A 22 -8.77 -6.19 -7.43
CA TRP A 22 -8.71 -4.72 -7.43
C TRP A 22 -9.08 -4.10 -8.78
N ASN A 23 -9.03 -4.87 -9.88
CA ASN A 23 -9.09 -4.34 -11.25
C ASN A 23 -8.09 -3.19 -11.46
N LEU A 24 -6.84 -3.38 -11.01
CA LEU A 24 -5.79 -2.37 -11.03
C LEU A 24 -5.40 -2.02 -12.48
N ASP A 25 -5.89 -0.88 -12.96
CA ASP A 25 -5.44 -0.24 -14.19
C ASP A 25 -4.40 0.83 -13.83
N LEU A 26 -3.18 0.71 -14.36
CA LEU A 26 -2.07 1.59 -13.99
C LEU A 26 -2.27 3.03 -14.47
N SER A 27 -2.95 3.24 -15.60
CA SER A 27 -3.25 4.59 -16.08
C SER A 27 -4.31 5.24 -15.20
N ALA A 28 -5.36 4.49 -14.82
CA ALA A 28 -6.39 4.99 -13.92
C ALA A 28 -5.84 5.23 -12.51
N PHE A 29 -4.92 4.37 -12.05
CA PHE A 29 -4.23 4.56 -10.78
C PHE A 29 -3.40 5.84 -10.74
N GLY A 30 -2.59 6.09 -11.79
CA GLY A 30 -1.82 7.34 -11.91
C GLY A 30 -2.73 8.57 -11.87
N GLN A 31 -3.84 8.55 -12.63
CA GLN A 31 -4.81 9.64 -12.60
C GLN A 31 -5.47 9.81 -11.22
N ALA A 32 -5.80 8.71 -10.54
CA ALA A 32 -6.38 8.77 -9.20
C ALA A 32 -5.41 9.37 -8.17
N LEU A 33 -4.09 9.15 -8.32
CA LEU A 33 -3.09 9.85 -7.53
C LEU A 33 -3.13 11.36 -7.80
N ASP A 34 -3.10 11.78 -9.07
CA ASP A 34 -3.17 13.20 -9.46
C ASP A 34 -4.41 13.91 -8.90
N ASP A 35 -5.55 13.21 -8.88
CA ASP A 35 -6.80 13.77 -8.38
C ASP A 35 -6.85 13.88 -6.85
N ALA A 36 -6.06 13.06 -6.14
CA ALA A 36 -6.11 12.92 -4.69
C ALA A 36 -5.02 13.71 -3.94
N PHE A 37 -3.83 13.83 -4.54
CA PHE A 37 -2.66 14.40 -3.86
C PHE A 37 -2.18 15.67 -4.58
N PRO A 38 -1.76 16.71 -3.84
CA PRO A 38 -1.35 17.99 -4.42
C PRO A 38 -0.07 17.91 -5.26
N GLU A 39 0.87 17.02 -4.93
CA GLU A 39 2.09 16.81 -5.69
C GLU A 39 2.26 15.34 -6.01
N VAL A 40 2.29 15.03 -7.31
CA VAL A 40 2.35 13.65 -7.82
C VAL A 40 3.33 13.59 -8.98
N ARG A 41 4.09 12.50 -9.03
CA ARG A 41 4.92 12.10 -10.17
C ARG A 41 4.76 10.60 -10.35
N TYR A 42 4.36 10.16 -11.53
CA TYR A 42 4.39 8.74 -11.87
C TYR A 42 4.89 8.54 -13.28
N GLN A 43 5.49 7.38 -13.51
CA GLN A 43 5.94 6.99 -14.84
C GLN A 43 5.85 5.46 -14.98
N PRO A 44 5.49 4.96 -16.17
CA PRO A 44 5.67 3.55 -16.48
C PRO A 44 7.16 3.17 -16.37
N GLU A 45 7.46 2.00 -15.83
CA GLU A 45 8.85 1.53 -15.82
C GLU A 45 9.30 1.12 -17.22
N GLU A 46 10.50 1.57 -17.63
CA GLU A 46 11.06 1.23 -18.93
C GLU A 46 11.23 -0.30 -19.05
N GLY A 47 10.62 -0.88 -20.08
CA GLY A 47 10.64 -2.33 -20.31
C GLY A 47 9.64 -3.13 -19.47
N HIS A 48 8.89 -2.50 -18.56
CA HIS A 48 7.91 -3.13 -17.68
C HIS A 48 6.55 -2.42 -17.76
N THR A 49 5.81 -2.68 -18.84
CA THR A 49 4.49 -2.06 -19.09
C THR A 49 3.41 -2.38 -18.06
N ALA A 50 3.62 -3.43 -17.26
CA ALA A 50 2.73 -3.84 -16.17
C ALA A 50 3.16 -3.24 -14.82
N ARG A 51 4.02 -2.21 -14.83
CA ARG A 51 4.49 -1.51 -13.64
C ARG A 51 4.53 0.01 -13.81
N LEU A 52 4.09 0.70 -12.77
CA LEU A 52 4.10 2.16 -12.66
C LEU A 52 4.81 2.56 -11.37
N SER A 53 5.97 3.21 -11.48
CA SER A 53 6.61 3.85 -10.32
C SER A 53 5.88 5.16 -10.02
N PHE A 54 5.69 5.49 -8.75
CA PHE A 54 5.05 6.72 -8.32
C PHE A 54 5.75 7.34 -7.11
N TRP A 55 5.64 8.65 -7.02
CA TRP A 55 5.89 9.45 -5.85
C TRP A 55 4.70 10.41 -5.69
N ALA A 56 4.19 10.55 -4.48
CA ALA A 56 3.10 11.46 -4.16
C ALA A 56 3.34 12.10 -2.79
N MET A 57 2.83 13.31 -2.58
CA MET A 57 2.93 14.01 -1.30
C MET A 57 1.58 14.59 -0.90
N THR A 58 1.21 14.46 0.37
CA THR A 58 -0.03 15.02 0.93
C THR A 58 0.10 16.52 1.17
N ALA A 59 -1.03 17.19 1.41
CA ALA A 59 -1.03 18.62 1.76
C ALA A 59 -0.33 18.91 3.09
N ASP A 60 -0.26 17.93 3.98
CA ASP A 60 0.41 18.01 5.29
C ASP A 60 1.90 17.64 5.22
N GLY A 61 2.41 17.28 4.03
CA GLY A 61 3.83 17.01 3.76
C GLY A 61 4.26 15.56 3.97
N GLU A 62 3.32 14.62 4.05
CA GLU A 62 3.64 13.18 4.07
C GLU A 62 3.99 12.70 2.67
N GLU A 63 5.06 11.93 2.52
CA GLU A 63 5.53 11.43 1.23
C GLU A 63 5.26 9.93 1.06
N PHE A 64 4.85 9.55 -0.14
CA PHE A 64 4.69 8.16 -0.56
C PHE A 64 5.55 7.92 -1.79
N ASP A 65 6.48 6.98 -1.72
CA ASP A 65 7.27 6.51 -2.85
C ASP A 65 6.98 5.03 -3.06
N GLY A 66 6.89 4.55 -4.30
CA GLY A 66 6.60 3.16 -4.54
C GLY A 66 6.37 2.80 -6.00
N PHE A 67 5.78 1.62 -6.19
CA PHE A 67 5.31 1.18 -7.49
C PHE A 67 4.03 0.37 -7.40
N ALA A 68 3.21 0.47 -8.44
CA ALA A 68 2.05 -0.38 -8.66
C ALA A 68 2.39 -1.41 -9.75
N ASP A 69 1.97 -2.65 -9.55
CA ASP A 69 2.19 -3.77 -10.46
C ASP A 69 0.89 -4.55 -10.65
N ASN A 70 0.56 -4.88 -11.91
CA ASN A 70 -0.64 -5.65 -12.23
C ASN A 70 -0.37 -6.90 -13.09
N GLU A 71 0.89 -7.36 -13.19
CA GLU A 71 1.28 -8.45 -14.09
C GLU A 71 0.66 -9.79 -13.67
N SER A 72 0.79 -10.15 -12.39
CA SER A 72 0.32 -11.43 -11.85
C SER A 72 -0.77 -11.26 -10.81
N ARG A 73 -0.56 -10.34 -9.89
CA ARG A 73 -1.43 -9.99 -8.78
C ARG A 73 -1.37 -8.48 -8.63
N ALA A 74 -2.54 -7.84 -8.56
CA ALA A 74 -2.59 -6.41 -8.28
C ALA A 74 -1.89 -6.13 -6.96
N THR A 75 -0.79 -5.38 -7.04
CA THR A 75 0.14 -5.12 -5.95
C THR A 75 0.54 -3.65 -5.99
N ILE A 76 0.60 -3.01 -4.83
CA ILE A 76 1.20 -1.70 -4.64
C ILE A 76 2.24 -1.84 -3.54
N THR A 77 3.46 -1.42 -3.82
CA THR A 77 4.54 -1.34 -2.84
C THR A 77 4.71 0.10 -2.43
N LEU A 78 4.79 0.35 -1.12
CA LEU A 78 5.25 1.60 -0.53
C LEU A 78 6.67 1.38 -0.02
N SER A 79 7.59 2.22 -0.46
CA SER A 79 9.02 2.16 -0.15
C SER A 79 9.35 3.11 1.00
N SER A 80 10.14 2.64 1.97
CA SER A 80 10.66 3.47 3.06
C SER A 80 9.60 4.37 3.70
N THR A 81 8.51 3.77 4.18
CA THR A 81 7.35 4.47 4.70
C THR A 81 7.21 4.22 6.19
N THR A 82 6.81 5.23 6.96
CA THR A 82 6.44 5.06 8.37
C THR A 82 5.07 4.39 8.50
N VAL A 83 4.71 3.96 9.71
CA VAL A 83 3.39 3.37 9.96
C VAL A 83 2.26 4.37 9.66
N ASP A 84 2.45 5.64 10.03
CA ASP A 84 1.42 6.68 9.92
C ASP A 84 1.14 7.03 8.45
N GLU A 85 2.21 7.25 7.68
CA GLU A 85 2.16 7.49 6.24
C GLU A 85 1.53 6.29 5.49
N ALA A 86 1.94 5.06 5.85
CA ALA A 86 1.35 3.86 5.25
C ALA A 86 -0.16 3.78 5.54
N ALA A 87 -0.58 4.14 6.77
CA ALA A 87 -2.00 4.18 7.12
C ALA A 87 -2.77 5.24 6.34
N THR A 88 -2.21 6.44 6.12
CA THR A 88 -2.81 7.47 5.26
C THR A 88 -3.02 6.96 3.84
N PHE A 89 -1.98 6.37 3.24
CA PHE A 89 -2.08 5.83 1.89
C PHE A 89 -3.09 4.67 1.79
N ILE A 90 -3.05 3.73 2.73
CA ILE A 90 -3.97 2.59 2.77
C ILE A 90 -5.41 3.06 2.94
N LEU A 91 -5.66 4.08 3.76
CA LEU A 91 -6.99 4.64 3.95
C LEU A 91 -7.54 5.22 2.64
N TRP A 92 -6.74 6.03 1.95
CA TRP A 92 -7.10 6.57 0.64
C TRP A 92 -7.35 5.44 -0.38
N LEU A 93 -6.44 4.48 -0.47
CA LEU A 93 -6.55 3.34 -1.38
C LEU A 93 -7.86 2.57 -1.14
N ARG A 94 -8.18 2.30 0.13
CA ARG A 94 -9.37 1.56 0.56
C ARG A 94 -10.68 2.30 0.25
N ASP A 95 -10.73 3.60 0.57
CA ASP A 95 -11.99 4.36 0.61
C ASP A 95 -12.28 5.12 -0.69
N SER A 96 -11.25 5.41 -1.48
CA SER A 96 -11.36 6.27 -2.67
C SER A 96 -11.06 5.55 -3.98
N TYR A 97 -10.11 4.61 -3.99
CA TYR A 97 -9.64 3.98 -5.22
C TYR A 97 -10.22 2.58 -5.46
N LEU A 98 -10.21 1.71 -4.45
CA LEU A 98 -10.58 0.31 -4.64
C LEU A 98 -12.09 0.09 -4.78
N PRO A 99 -12.51 -0.89 -5.59
CA PRO A 99 -13.93 -1.21 -5.76
C PRO A 99 -14.58 -1.82 -4.51
N ALA A 100 -13.77 -2.41 -3.62
CA ALA A 100 -14.23 -2.99 -2.37
C ALA A 100 -13.16 -2.89 -1.27
N PRO A 101 -13.52 -2.41 -0.06
CA PRO A 101 -12.56 -2.08 0.99
C PRO A 101 -11.98 -3.30 1.72
N ASP A 102 -12.58 -4.49 1.58
CA ASP A 102 -12.14 -5.73 2.23
C ASP A 102 -11.09 -6.53 1.42
N LEU A 103 -10.69 -6.00 0.26
CA LEU A 103 -9.76 -6.65 -0.66
C LEU A 103 -8.29 -6.35 -0.40
N ILE A 104 -7.97 -5.48 0.55
CA ILE A 104 -6.57 -5.19 0.86
C ILE A 104 -6.01 -6.28 1.76
N ARG A 105 -4.95 -6.92 1.28
CA ARG A 105 -4.01 -7.67 2.10
C ARG A 105 -2.71 -6.92 2.16
N PHE A 106 -1.94 -7.14 3.21
CA PHE A 106 -0.63 -6.54 3.30
C PHE A 106 0.41 -7.44 3.94
N THR A 107 1.67 -7.13 3.69
CA THR A 107 2.81 -7.61 4.46
C THR A 107 3.85 -6.49 4.58
N SER A 108 4.82 -6.66 5.46
CA SER A 108 6.00 -5.78 5.57
C SER A 108 7.22 -6.46 4.97
N GLU A 109 8.23 -5.67 4.62
CA GLU A 109 9.51 -6.15 4.09
C GLU A 109 10.10 -7.29 4.93
N LEU A 110 10.22 -7.08 6.25
CA LEU A 110 10.78 -8.08 7.16
C LEU A 110 9.97 -9.38 7.18
N ALA A 111 8.63 -9.29 7.08
CA ALA A 111 7.77 -10.46 7.04
C ALA A 111 7.98 -11.23 5.73
N TYR A 112 8.07 -10.51 4.61
CA TYR A 112 8.37 -11.07 3.29
C TYR A 112 9.75 -11.75 3.27
N GLU A 113 10.79 -11.10 3.78
CA GLU A 113 12.15 -11.65 3.88
C GLU A 113 12.24 -12.92 4.74
N ARG A 114 11.40 -13.00 5.77
CA ARG A 114 11.31 -14.17 6.65
C ARG A 114 10.37 -15.26 6.12
N GLU A 115 9.82 -15.09 4.92
CA GLU A 115 8.82 -15.98 4.31
C GLU A 115 7.60 -16.19 5.22
N ILE A 116 7.24 -15.17 6.01
CA ILE A 116 6.05 -15.16 6.85
C ILE A 116 4.87 -14.80 5.93
N ASP A 117 4.27 -15.84 5.35
CA ASP A 117 3.09 -15.72 4.50
C ASP A 117 1.81 -15.78 5.34
N THR A 118 1.46 -14.63 5.92
CA THR A 118 0.17 -14.40 6.56
C THR A 118 -0.71 -13.59 5.62
N ASP A 119 -1.94 -14.06 5.34
CA ASP A 119 -3.00 -13.31 4.62
C ASP A 119 -3.52 -12.17 5.51
N TRP A 120 -2.63 -11.27 5.95
CA TRP A 120 -2.96 -10.20 6.89
C TRP A 120 -3.88 -9.20 6.20
N ARG A 121 -4.97 -8.84 6.88
CA ARG A 121 -6.05 -8.05 6.30
C ARG A 121 -6.07 -6.65 6.89
N ILE A 122 -6.21 -5.67 6.02
CA ILE A 122 -6.59 -4.33 6.46
C ILE A 122 -8.10 -4.36 6.81
N PRO A 123 -8.53 -3.70 7.89
CA PRO A 123 -9.94 -3.60 8.22
C PRO A 123 -10.72 -2.87 7.11
N ALA A 124 -11.82 -3.48 6.67
CA ALA A 124 -12.69 -2.93 5.62
C ALA A 124 -13.43 -1.64 6.04
N THR A 125 -13.40 -1.30 7.33
CA THR A 125 -14.01 -0.10 7.90
C THR A 125 -13.14 0.37 9.06
N GLY A 126 -13.31 1.62 9.47
CA GLY A 126 -12.53 2.25 10.55
C GLY A 126 -11.77 3.45 10.02
N ASP A 127 -11.29 4.26 10.94
CA ASP A 127 -10.49 5.44 10.64
C ASP A 127 -9.00 5.10 10.49
N HIS A 128 -8.20 6.14 10.27
CA HIS A 128 -6.75 6.07 10.18
C HIS A 128 -6.12 5.37 11.40
N ALA A 129 -6.53 5.73 12.62
CA ALA A 129 -6.02 5.13 13.85
C ALA A 129 -6.22 3.61 13.90
N ARG A 130 -7.37 3.13 13.41
CA ARG A 130 -7.63 1.68 13.33
C ARG A 130 -6.68 0.96 12.37
N ILE A 131 -6.29 1.61 11.27
CA ILE A 131 -5.31 1.08 10.31
C ILE A 131 -3.91 1.09 10.92
N VAL A 132 -3.50 2.19 11.58
CA VAL A 132 -2.23 2.30 12.32
C VAL A 132 -2.09 1.16 13.33
N ASP A 133 -3.12 0.93 14.16
CA ASP A 133 -3.10 -0.14 15.16
C ASP A 133 -2.92 -1.52 14.51
N GLU A 134 -3.52 -1.74 13.34
CA GLU A 134 -3.40 -3.01 12.62
C GLU A 134 -2.00 -3.22 12.03
N ILE A 135 -1.40 -2.17 11.45
CA ILE A 135 -0.02 -2.22 10.93
C ILE A 135 0.95 -2.48 12.08
N LYS A 136 0.81 -1.79 13.22
CA LYS A 136 1.62 -2.03 14.42
C LYS A 136 1.47 -3.45 14.94
N HIS A 137 0.24 -3.98 14.95
CA HIS A 137 0.00 -5.35 15.39
C HIS A 137 0.71 -6.37 14.49
N HIS A 138 0.67 -6.19 13.17
CA HIS A 138 1.42 -7.02 12.22
C HIS A 138 2.93 -6.96 12.49
N ILE A 139 3.50 -5.76 12.60
CA ILE A 139 4.93 -5.58 12.86
C ILE A 139 5.33 -6.26 14.17
N GLN A 140 4.53 -6.09 15.23
CA GLN A 140 4.77 -6.74 16.53
C GLN A 140 4.81 -8.27 16.40
N VAL A 141 3.87 -8.87 15.66
CA VAL A 141 3.86 -10.33 15.42
C VAL A 141 5.08 -10.79 14.62
N VAL A 142 5.50 -10.00 13.64
CA VAL A 142 6.63 -10.33 12.75
C VAL A 142 7.98 -10.20 13.46
N VAL A 143 8.14 -9.15 14.27
CA VAL A 143 9.39 -8.88 15.01
C VAL A 143 9.58 -9.87 16.16
N GLY A 144 8.51 -10.18 16.90
CA GLY A 144 8.53 -11.07 18.08
C GLY A 144 8.70 -10.31 19.39
#